data_AF-A0A370LPT5-F1
#
_entry.id   AF-A0A370LPT5-F1
#
_cell.length_a   1.000
_cell.length_b   1.000
_cell.length_c   1.000
_cell.angle_alpha   90.00
_cell.angle_beta   90.00
_cell.angle_gamma   90.00
#
_symmetry.space_group_name_H-M   'P 1'
#
loop_
_entity.id
_entity.type
_entity.pdbx_description
1 polymer ?
#
loop_
_entity_poly.entity_id
_entity_poly.type
_entity_poly.pdbx_seq_one_letter_code
_entity_poly.pdbx_strand_id
1 'polypeptide(L)'
;MATIEVDYNYQTAEQVKELQESVPGMLGAMTWTSYGPKGRSKAETRKIVELDTDHLEAILITQPQITPLLRAAILHILKGRYRGE
;
A
#
# COMPACT_ATOMS: atom_id res chain seq x y z
N MET A 1 25.12 14.47 7.34
CA MET A 1 24.00 13.81 6.64
C MET A 1 24.35 12.34 6.53
N ALA A 2 23.49 11.45 7.03
CA ALA A 2 23.68 10.01 6.83
C ALA A 2 23.15 9.65 5.44
N THR A 3 23.98 9.02 4.61
CA THR A 3 23.53 8.41 3.36
C THR A 3 22.78 7.14 3.71
N ILE A 4 21.49 7.08 3.38
CA ILE A 4 20.70 5.85 3.54
C ILE A 4 20.87 5.07 2.25
N GLU A 5 21.61 3.97 2.29
CA GLU A 5 21.61 2.98 1.22
C GLU A 5 20.29 2.21 1.31
N VAL A 6 19.45 2.35 0.29
CA VAL A 6 18.20 1.61 0.16
C VAL A 6 18.45 0.45 -0.78
N ASP A 7 18.33 -0.78 -0.28
CA ASP A 7 18.36 -1.97 -1.13
C ASP A 7 17.26 -1.88 -2.19
N TYR A 8 17.67 -1.68 -3.44
CA TYR A 8 16.75 -1.48 -4.55
C TYR A 8 16.46 -2.80 -5.24
N ASN A 9 15.32 -3.41 -4.92
CA ASN A 9 14.78 -4.50 -5.72
C ASN A 9 14.21 -3.93 -7.02
N TYR A 10 14.99 -4.01 -8.10
CA TYR A 10 14.61 -3.52 -9.42
C TYR A 10 13.46 -4.34 -10.01
N GLN A 11 12.43 -3.66 -10.51
CA GLN A 11 11.39 -4.24 -11.35
C GLN A 11 11.47 -3.63 -12.75
N THR A 12 11.35 -4.45 -13.79
CA THR A 12 11.26 -3.96 -15.17
C THR A 12 9.91 -3.27 -15.41
N ALA A 13 9.81 -2.49 -16.49
CA ALA A 13 8.56 -1.84 -16.87
C ALA A 13 7.43 -2.86 -17.10
N GLU A 14 7.75 -4.01 -17.69
CA GLU A 14 6.82 -5.12 -17.91
C GLU A 14 6.32 -5.69 -16.58
N GLN A 15 7.22 -5.94 -15.62
CA GLN A 15 6.86 -6.45 -14.30
C GLN A 15 5.97 -5.45 -13.53
N VAL A 16 6.23 -4.15 -13.66
CA VAL A 16 5.37 -3.11 -13.07
C VAL A 16 3.99 -3.12 -13.72
N LYS A 17 3.92 -3.30 -15.05
CA LYS A 17 2.65 -3.36 -15.78
C LYS A 17 1.83 -4.58 -15.39
N GLU A 18 2.43 -5.76 -15.34
CA GLU A 18 1.79 -7.01 -14.89
C GLU A 18 1.26 -6.88 -13.46
N LEU A 19 2.03 -6.21 -12.59
CA LEU A 19 1.61 -5.94 -11.22
C LEU A 19 0.37 -5.03 -11.19
N GLN A 20 0.35 -3.96 -11.99
CA GLN A 20 -0.80 -3.04 -12.04
C GLN A 20 -2.06 -3.72 -12.58
N GLU A 21 -1.92 -4.62 -13.55
CA GLU A 21 -3.05 -5.34 -14.16
C GLU A 21 -3.61 -6.46 -13.26
N SER A 22 -2.78 -7.07 -12.41
CA SER A 22 -3.22 -8.14 -11.49
C SER A 22 -3.91 -7.63 -10.22
N VAL A 23 -3.57 -6.41 -9.77
CA VAL A 23 -4.08 -5.81 -8.53
C VAL A 23 -5.61 -5.83 -8.39
N PRO A 24 -6.43 -5.41 -9.38
CA PRO A 24 -7.88 -5.33 -9.23
C PRO A 24 -8.53 -6.64 -8.79
N GLY A 25 -8.04 -7.77 -9.32
CA GLY A 25 -8.54 -9.11 -8.96
C GLY A 25 -8.19 -9.56 -7.54
N MET A 26 -7.24 -8.89 -6.89
CA MET A 26 -6.73 -9.26 -5.56
C MET A 26 -7.18 -8.30 -4.44
N LEU A 27 -7.68 -7.12 -4.78
CA LEU A 27 -8.02 -6.06 -3.80
C LEU A 27 -8.93 -6.54 -2.67
N GLY A 28 -9.94 -7.36 -2.99
CA GLY A 28 -10.92 -7.84 -2.01
C GLY A 28 -10.35 -8.78 -0.94
N ALA A 29 -9.19 -9.38 -1.19
CA ALA A 29 -8.50 -10.29 -0.28
C ALA A 29 -7.37 -9.61 0.51
N MET A 30 -6.98 -8.39 0.14
CA MET A 30 -5.88 -7.67 0.77
C MET A 30 -6.31 -7.04 2.09
N THR A 31 -5.51 -7.29 3.13
CA THR A 31 -5.72 -6.73 4.46
C THR A 31 -4.53 -5.89 4.89
N TRP A 32 -4.83 -4.91 5.74
CA TRP A 32 -3.83 -4.09 6.42
C TRP A 32 -4.04 -4.20 7.92
N THR A 33 -2.95 -4.39 8.65
CA THR A 33 -2.96 -4.48 10.10
C THR A 33 -2.30 -3.24 10.67
N SER A 34 -3.09 -2.43 11.38
CA SER A 34 -2.61 -1.24 12.05
C SER A 34 -2.40 -1.50 13.54
N TYR A 35 -1.29 -0.99 14.07
CA TYR A 35 -1.13 -0.87 15.52
C TYR A 35 -1.82 0.41 15.97
N GLY A 36 -2.51 0.38 17.12
CA GLY A 36 -3.12 1.60 17.62
C GLY A 36 -2.07 2.68 17.96
N PRO A 37 -2.52 3.91 18.30
CA PRO A 37 -1.69 5.11 18.31
C PRO A 37 -0.47 5.10 19.24
N LYS A 38 -0.36 4.11 20.13
CA LYS A 38 0.79 3.92 21.04
C LYS A 38 1.61 2.67 20.74
N GLY A 39 1.33 1.95 19.65
CA GLY A 39 1.97 0.67 19.31
C GLY A 39 1.66 -0.47 20.28
N ARG A 40 0.73 -0.27 21.24
CA ARG A 40 0.51 -1.17 22.39
C ARG A 40 -0.85 -1.88 22.40
N SER A 41 -1.83 -1.41 21.63
CA SER A 41 -3.14 -2.04 21.53
C SER A 41 -3.16 -3.13 20.47
N LYS A 42 -4.12 -4.07 20.60
CA LYS A 42 -4.33 -5.15 19.63
C LYS A 42 -4.36 -4.60 18.21
N ALA A 43 -3.63 -5.28 17.34
CA ALA A 43 -3.54 -4.94 15.93
C ALA A 43 -4.93 -5.08 15.30
N GLU A 44 -5.46 -4.01 14.74
CA GLU A 44 -6.74 -4.07 14.02
C GLU A 44 -6.43 -4.39 12.57
N THR A 45 -6.91 -5.54 12.11
CA THR A 45 -6.81 -5.97 10.72
C THR A 45 -8.09 -5.59 9.99
N ARG A 46 -7.96 -4.76 8.96
CA ARG A 46 -9.06 -4.31 8.08
C ARG A 46 -8.74 -4.65 6.63
N LYS A 47 -9.76 -4.73 5.77
CA LYS A 47 -9.47 -4.82 4.33
C LYS A 47 -8.91 -3.49 3.87
N ILE A 48 -7.97 -3.53 2.93
CA ILE A 48 -7.32 -2.31 2.45
C ILE A 48 -8.33 -1.35 1.77
N VAL A 49 -9.36 -1.92 1.12
CA VAL A 49 -10.43 -1.17 0.46
C VAL A 49 -11.32 -0.40 1.43
N GLU A 50 -11.34 -0.80 2.71
CA GLU A 50 -12.14 -0.18 3.77
C GLU A 50 -11.41 0.99 4.45
N LEU A 51 -10.10 1.14 4.22
CA LEU A 51 -9.32 2.25 4.78
C LEU A 51 -9.68 3.55 4.08
N ASP A 52 -9.78 4.65 4.81
CA ASP A 52 -9.99 5.98 4.23
C ASP A 52 -8.76 6.47 3.43
N THR A 53 -8.96 7.55 2.68
CA THR A 53 -7.93 8.10 1.78
C THR A 53 -6.70 8.54 2.56
N ASP A 54 -6.87 9.26 3.66
CA ASP A 54 -5.79 9.79 4.49
C ASP A 54 -4.93 8.66 5.07
N HIS A 55 -5.54 7.56 5.51
CA HIS A 55 -4.84 6.40 6.03
C HIS A 55 -4.03 5.71 4.92
N LEU A 56 -4.61 5.53 3.73
CA LEU A 56 -3.91 4.96 2.58
C LEU A 56 -2.68 5.78 2.19
N GLU A 57 -2.80 7.10 2.16
CA GLU A 57 -1.66 8.01 1.93
C GLU A 57 -0.62 7.92 3.04
N ALA A 58 -1.06 7.89 4.30
CA ALA A 58 -0.18 7.76 5.45
C ALA A 58 0.64 6.45 5.40
N ILE A 59 0.06 5.34 4.92
CA ILE A 59 0.79 4.09 4.73
C ILE A 59 1.90 4.27 3.70
N LEU A 60 1.61 4.87 2.54
CA LEU A 60 2.62 5.10 1.50
C LEU A 60 3.75 6.02 1.97
N ILE A 61 3.45 7.01 2.80
CA ILE A 61 4.42 7.98 3.32
C ILE A 61 5.29 7.37 4.42
N THR A 62 4.68 6.64 5.35
CA THR A 62 5.33 6.27 6.62
C THR A 62 5.89 4.85 6.64
N GLN A 63 5.45 3.97 5.73
CA GLN A 63 5.82 2.56 5.76
C GLN A 63 6.68 2.19 4.52
N PRO A 64 7.97 2.55 4.49
CA PRO A 64 8.85 2.27 3.34
C PRO A 64 9.05 0.77 3.07
N GLN A 65 8.74 -0.09 4.03
CA GLN A 65 8.89 -1.54 3.97
C GLN A 65 7.71 -2.28 3.30
N ILE A 66 6.63 -1.59 2.93
CA ILE A 66 5.48 -2.24 2.25
C ILE A 66 5.90 -2.81 0.90
N THR A 67 5.32 -3.96 0.54
CA THR A 67 5.65 -4.66 -0.71
C THR A 67 5.17 -3.86 -1.93
N PRO A 68 5.83 -4.01 -3.10
CA PRO A 68 5.37 -3.39 -4.35
C PRO A 68 3.91 -3.68 -4.68
N LEU A 69 3.46 -4.92 -4.44
CA LEU A 69 2.07 -5.34 -4.65
C LEU A 69 1.09 -4.52 -3.80
N LEU A 70 1.40 -4.32 -2.52
CA LEU A 70 0.54 -3.55 -1.63
C LEU A 70 0.55 -2.06 -2.01
N ARG A 71 1.69 -1.51 -2.43
CA ARG A 71 1.76 -0.13 -2.98
C ARG A 71 0.88 0.03 -4.19
N ALA A 72 0.97 -0.89 -5.14
CA ALA A 72 0.17 -0.85 -6.37
C ALA A 72 -1.33 -0.93 -6.05
N ALA A 73 -1.73 -1.75 -5.08
CA ALA A 73 -3.11 -1.80 -4.58
C ALA A 73 -3.59 -0.49 -3.97
N ILE A 74 -2.79 0.11 -3.07
CA ILE A 74 -3.13 1.41 -2.45
C ILE A 74 -3.28 2.49 -3.52
N LEU A 75 -2.33 2.57 -4.46
CA LEU A 75 -2.37 3.54 -5.55
C LEU A 75 -3.58 3.34 -6.46
N HIS A 76 -3.97 2.09 -6.72
CA HIS A 76 -5.17 1.78 -7.50
C HIS A 76 -6.43 2.32 -6.82
N ILE A 77 -6.59 2.08 -5.52
CA ILE A 77 -7.74 2.55 -4.73
C ILE A 77 -7.78 4.08 -4.71
N LEU A 78 -6.67 4.73 -4.40
CA LEU A 78 -6.57 6.19 -4.37
C LEU A 78 -6.93 6.80 -5.73
N LYS A 79 -6.44 6.21 -6.82
CA LYS A 79 -6.75 6.67 -8.19
C LYS A 79 -8.24 6.58 -8.52
N GLY A 80 -8.92 5.50 -8.12
CA GLY A 80 -10.38 5.38 -8.27
C GLY A 80 -11.12 6.48 -7.49
N ARG A 81 -10.75 6.67 -6.21
CA ARG A 81 -11.37 7.70 -5.36
C ARG A 81 -11.17 9.12 -5.90
N TYR A 82 -9.98 9.45 -6.39
CA TYR A 82 -9.71 10.76 -6.99
C TYR A 82 -10.39 11.00 -8.32
N ARG A 83 -10.87 9.94 -8.99
CA ARG A 83 -11.70 10.03 -10.18
C ARG A 83 -13.20 10.11 -9.87
N GLY A 84 -13.59 9.92 -8.61
CA GLY A 84 -14.99 9.83 -8.19
C GLY A 84 -15.67 8.50 -8.55
N GLU A 85 -14.87 7.43 -8.72
CA GLU A 85 -15.34 6.06 -8.94
C GLU A 85 -15.72 5.36 -7.62
#